data_AF-A0A2E0BRX6-F1
#
_entry.id   AF-A0A2E0BRX6-F1
#
_cell.length_a   1.000
_cell.length_b   1.000
_cell.length_c   1.000
_cell.angle_alpha   90.00
_cell.angle_beta   90.00
_cell.angle_gamma   90.00
#
_symmetry.space_group_name_H-M   'P 1'
#
loop_
_entity.id
_entity.type
_entity.pdbx_description
1 polymer ?
#
loop_
_entity_poly.entity_id
_entity_poly.type
_entity_poly.pdbx_seq_one_letter_code
_entity_poly.pdbx_strand_id
1 'polypeptide(L)'
;MKEFKLDKIKATGTTLGDLHFPKVRLLLPLDGSNGATATSDSSNDNRTITFVGSDSEISTAQSKFGESSLSITGGSSRITTPGTSNLSATGDFTMEVWIYNSSTSDYPCLITNGASSNELSLYLASTASNQILRMWNNGSVTNFSTTLPQNQWYHFALVRSGSTVKLYVNGTADSTTRSDSGTYGWGSQSNLHIGGYPTRTDYNFEGYLDDFRLTVGTARYTTNFTPPTTAHLTSAGDVNKHIVVNSDADGVAIGTGGINQARIAHAWCNWDGTQAAASMIDGSYNISSITDSGTGDYTLNFSTAASDANFAATSCGIGTTNQSDVLCRPSSASAIRHFSRHNGSAYDNPDAAIIVFGN
;
A
#
# COMPACT_ATOMS: atom_id res chain seq x y z
N MET A 1 -9.33 12.04 42.95
CA MET A 1 -9.42 11.87 41.49
C MET A 1 -9.13 10.39 41.22
N LYS A 2 -10.04 9.61 40.63
CA LYS A 2 -9.74 8.21 40.30
C LYS A 2 -8.84 8.22 39.06
N GLU A 3 -7.61 7.75 39.20
CA GLU A 3 -6.70 7.57 38.07
C GLU A 3 -7.31 6.57 37.09
N PHE A 4 -7.61 7.03 35.89
CA PHE A 4 -8.01 6.16 34.80
C PHE A 4 -6.75 5.59 34.18
N LYS A 5 -6.44 4.33 34.48
CA LYS A 5 -5.23 3.68 33.98
C LYS A 5 -5.42 3.28 32.51
N LEU A 6 -4.53 3.76 31.65
CA LEU A 6 -4.59 3.60 30.19
C LEU A 6 -4.50 2.12 29.76
N ASP A 7 -3.83 1.29 30.56
CA ASP A 7 -3.69 -0.16 30.40
C ASP A 7 -5.02 -0.93 30.50
N LYS A 8 -6.09 -0.29 30.99
CA LYS A 8 -7.44 -0.85 31.04
C LYS A 8 -8.30 -0.49 29.83
N ILE A 9 -7.82 0.36 28.92
CA ILE A 9 -8.48 0.62 27.64
C ILE A 9 -8.20 -0.57 26.73
N LYS A 10 -9.18 -1.47 26.60
CA LYS A 10 -9.20 -2.49 25.54
C LYS A 10 -10.20 -2.03 24.49
N ALA A 11 -9.77 -1.83 23.25
CA ALA A 11 -10.69 -1.73 22.13
C ALA A 11 -11.40 -3.08 22.00
N THR A 12 -12.65 -3.15 22.48
CA THR A 12 -13.50 -4.32 22.28
C THR A 12 -14.37 -4.08 21.06
N GLY A 13 -13.97 -4.66 19.94
CA GLY A 13 -14.68 -4.66 18.68
C GLY A 13 -13.95 -5.57 17.68
N THR A 14 -14.68 -6.18 16.75
CA THR A 14 -14.04 -6.81 15.58
C THR A 14 -13.51 -5.68 14.71
N THR A 15 -12.21 -5.63 14.47
CA THR A 15 -11.64 -4.73 13.46
C THR A 15 -12.30 -5.05 12.12
N LEU A 16 -13.20 -4.18 11.65
CA LEU A 16 -13.59 -4.12 10.25
C LEU A 16 -12.37 -3.54 9.53
N GLY A 17 -11.52 -4.37 8.94
CA GLY A 17 -10.25 -3.91 8.36
C GLY A 17 -9.20 -5.01 8.25
N ASP A 18 -8.23 -4.84 7.35
CA ASP A 18 -7.08 -5.73 7.28
C ASP A 18 -5.95 -5.20 8.19
N LEU A 19 -5.78 -5.80 9.38
CA LEU A 19 -4.72 -5.44 10.34
C LEU A 19 -3.31 -5.46 9.70
N HIS A 20 -3.10 -6.29 8.68
CA HIS A 20 -1.81 -6.43 8.02
C HIS A 20 -1.72 -5.61 6.73
N PHE A 21 -2.70 -4.76 6.42
CA PHE A 21 -2.69 -3.91 5.23
C PHE A 21 -1.41 -3.08 5.05
N PRO A 22 -0.81 -2.48 6.10
CA PRO A 22 0.47 -1.78 5.95
C PRO A 22 1.64 -2.66 5.47
N LYS A 23 1.50 -3.99 5.58
CA LYS A 23 2.47 -4.99 5.10
C LYS A 23 2.07 -5.59 3.74
N VAL A 24 0.91 -5.23 3.20
CA VAL A 24 0.51 -5.57 1.84
C VAL A 24 1.36 -4.76 0.89
N ARG A 25 2.04 -5.46 -0.02
CA ARG A 25 2.91 -4.88 -1.04
C ARG A 25 2.23 -4.89 -2.40
N LEU A 26 1.35 -5.83 -2.67
CA LEU A 26 0.60 -5.83 -3.91
C LEU A 26 -0.80 -6.32 -3.61
N LEU A 27 -1.79 -5.55 -4.04
CA LEU A 27 -3.20 -5.93 -3.96
C LEU A 27 -3.86 -5.61 -5.29
N LEU A 28 -4.30 -6.63 -5.99
CA LEU A 28 -4.96 -6.52 -7.28
C LEU A 28 -6.35 -7.11 -7.15
N PRO A 29 -7.38 -6.27 -6.90
CA PRO A 29 -8.77 -6.70 -6.99
C PRO A 29 -9.12 -7.20 -8.40
N LEU A 30 -8.45 -6.65 -9.44
CA LEU A 30 -8.67 -7.01 -10.84
C LEU A 30 -10.09 -6.70 -11.34
N ASP A 31 -10.73 -5.72 -10.70
CA ASP A 31 -11.99 -5.12 -11.14
C ASP A 31 -11.78 -4.05 -12.22
N GLY A 32 -12.68 -3.98 -13.20
CA GLY A 32 -12.67 -2.96 -14.24
C GLY A 32 -13.61 -3.23 -15.41
N SER A 33 -13.52 -2.39 -16.43
CA SER A 33 -14.30 -2.56 -17.67
C SER A 33 -13.83 -3.79 -18.46
N ASN A 34 -14.78 -4.51 -19.06
CA ASN A 34 -14.48 -5.63 -19.95
C ASN A 34 -13.55 -5.19 -21.11
N GLY A 35 -12.50 -5.97 -21.36
CA GLY A 35 -11.46 -5.71 -22.36
C GLY A 35 -10.37 -4.72 -21.91
N ALA A 36 -10.37 -4.27 -20.64
CA ALA A 36 -9.35 -3.35 -20.18
C ALA A 36 -7.98 -4.05 -20.05
N THR A 37 -6.92 -3.39 -20.53
CA THR A 37 -5.53 -3.87 -20.42
C THR A 37 -4.73 -3.04 -19.41
N ALA A 38 -5.43 -2.53 -18.39
CA ALA A 38 -4.88 -1.78 -17.29
C ALA A 38 -5.68 -2.08 -16.01
N THR A 39 -4.98 -2.05 -14.88
CA THR A 39 -5.56 -2.19 -13.54
C THR A 39 -4.69 -1.42 -12.54
N SER A 40 -5.18 -1.24 -11.32
CA SER A 40 -4.48 -0.51 -10.27
C SER A 40 -4.08 -1.42 -9.12
N ASP A 41 -2.87 -1.22 -8.60
CA ASP A 41 -2.49 -1.77 -7.30
C ASP A 41 -3.18 -0.98 -6.19
N SER A 42 -4.07 -1.66 -5.48
CA SER A 42 -4.84 -1.12 -4.37
C SER A 42 -4.10 -1.16 -3.03
N SER A 43 -2.83 -1.57 -3.01
CA SER A 43 -1.96 -1.47 -1.83
C SER A 43 -1.44 -0.04 -1.60
N ASN A 44 -0.76 0.19 -0.48
CA ASN A 44 -0.08 1.47 -0.24
C ASN A 44 1.12 1.73 -1.16
N ASP A 45 1.63 0.70 -1.84
CA ASP A 45 2.77 0.85 -2.73
C ASP A 45 2.37 1.40 -4.11
N ASN A 46 1.06 1.37 -4.46
CA ASN A 46 0.48 1.88 -5.70
C ASN A 46 1.34 1.56 -6.95
N ARG A 47 1.72 0.29 -7.08
CA ARG A 47 2.62 -0.15 -8.14
C ARG A 47 1.98 -0.06 -9.51
N THR A 48 2.81 0.27 -10.50
CA THR A 48 2.45 0.15 -11.91
C THR A 48 2.29 -1.31 -12.29
N ILE A 49 1.12 -1.65 -12.87
CA ILE A 49 0.82 -2.96 -13.43
C ILE A 49 0.78 -2.85 -14.95
N THR A 50 1.50 -3.72 -15.63
CA THR A 50 1.60 -3.76 -17.09
C THR A 50 1.06 -5.08 -17.60
N PHE A 51 0.10 -5.02 -18.51
CA PHE A 51 -0.36 -6.17 -19.28
C PHE A 51 0.61 -6.41 -20.43
N VAL A 52 1.01 -7.65 -20.63
CA VAL A 52 1.95 -8.08 -21.67
C VAL A 52 1.31 -9.19 -22.46
N GLY A 53 1.42 -9.15 -23.79
CA GLY A 53 0.72 -10.06 -24.70
C GLY A 53 -0.63 -9.51 -25.15
N SER A 54 -1.27 -10.18 -26.12
CA SER A 54 -2.57 -9.80 -26.68
C SER A 54 -3.75 -10.47 -25.97
N ASP A 55 -3.50 -11.49 -25.17
CA ASP A 55 -4.53 -12.41 -24.68
C ASP A 55 -4.65 -12.33 -23.15
N SER A 56 -4.30 -11.18 -22.57
CA SER A 56 -4.55 -10.83 -21.17
C SER A 56 -5.36 -9.55 -21.07
N GLU A 57 -6.48 -9.59 -20.36
CA GLU A 57 -7.39 -8.45 -20.19
C GLU A 57 -8.24 -8.60 -18.92
N ILE A 58 -8.82 -7.51 -18.43
CA ILE A 58 -9.93 -7.57 -17.47
C ILE A 58 -11.18 -8.03 -18.22
N SER A 59 -11.85 -9.06 -17.71
CA SER A 59 -13.02 -9.66 -18.35
C SER A 59 -14.19 -9.75 -17.37
N THR A 60 -15.40 -9.48 -17.86
CA THR A 60 -16.65 -9.67 -17.11
C THR A 60 -17.28 -11.05 -17.35
N ALA A 61 -16.59 -11.95 -18.05
CA ALA A 61 -17.12 -13.28 -18.38
C ALA A 61 -17.12 -14.23 -17.17
N GLN A 62 -16.15 -14.08 -16.26
CA GLN A 62 -15.97 -14.91 -15.08
C GLN A 62 -15.28 -14.05 -14.01
N SER A 63 -15.78 -14.08 -12.78
CA SER A 63 -15.19 -13.40 -11.62
C SER A 63 -15.48 -14.19 -10.35
N LYS A 64 -14.62 -14.04 -9.34
CA LYS A 64 -14.86 -14.58 -8.00
C LYS A 64 -15.54 -13.55 -7.11
N PHE A 65 -15.02 -12.34 -7.15
CA PHE A 65 -15.59 -11.17 -6.50
C PHE A 65 -15.83 -10.07 -7.54
N GLY A 66 -16.59 -9.04 -7.15
CA GLY A 66 -16.94 -7.97 -8.08
C GLY A 66 -17.67 -8.48 -9.33
N GLU A 67 -17.50 -7.75 -10.43
CA GLU A 67 -18.15 -8.04 -11.72
C GLU A 67 -17.15 -8.47 -12.81
N SER A 68 -15.86 -8.52 -12.49
CA SER A 68 -14.80 -8.82 -13.45
C SER A 68 -13.56 -9.41 -12.78
N SER A 69 -12.70 -10.05 -13.56
CA SER A 69 -11.40 -10.55 -13.11
C SER A 69 -10.37 -10.49 -14.23
N LEU A 70 -9.11 -10.83 -13.95
CA LEU A 70 -8.10 -10.99 -14.99
C LEU A 70 -8.36 -12.27 -15.77
N SER A 71 -8.61 -12.14 -17.07
CA SER A 71 -8.68 -13.24 -18.03
C SER A 71 -7.34 -13.39 -18.75
N ILE A 72 -6.88 -14.63 -18.89
CA ILE A 72 -5.76 -14.99 -19.76
C ILE A 72 -6.21 -16.17 -20.61
N THR A 73 -6.27 -15.99 -21.92
CA THR A 73 -6.84 -17.00 -22.85
C THR A 73 -5.79 -17.71 -23.69
N GLY A 74 -4.52 -17.36 -23.53
CA GLY A 74 -3.40 -18.04 -24.18
C GLY A 74 -2.20 -17.13 -24.44
N GLY A 75 -1.31 -17.62 -25.30
CA GLY A 75 -0.12 -16.88 -25.74
C GLY A 75 0.88 -16.58 -24.62
N SER A 76 1.91 -15.79 -24.92
CA SER A 76 2.90 -15.32 -23.93
C SER A 76 2.37 -14.15 -23.08
N SER A 77 1.10 -14.26 -22.66
CA SER A 77 0.35 -13.20 -22.00
C SER A 77 0.44 -13.29 -20.48
N ARG A 78 0.49 -12.13 -19.80
CA ARG A 78 0.62 -12.02 -18.33
C ARG A 78 0.42 -10.57 -17.89
N ILE A 79 0.25 -10.36 -16.59
CA ILE A 79 0.49 -9.05 -15.99
C ILE A 79 1.84 -9.05 -15.27
N THR A 80 2.45 -7.86 -15.15
CA THR A 80 3.74 -7.71 -14.48
C THR A 80 3.84 -6.38 -13.75
N THR A 81 4.66 -6.36 -12.70
CA THR A 81 5.07 -5.13 -12.03
C THR A 81 6.59 -5.14 -11.79
N PRO A 82 7.27 -3.98 -11.88
CA PRO A 82 8.70 -3.90 -11.61
C PRO A 82 9.09 -4.45 -10.24
N GLY A 83 10.17 -5.22 -10.20
CA GLY A 83 10.74 -5.71 -8.96
C GLY A 83 11.33 -4.58 -8.11
N THR A 84 11.06 -4.60 -6.80
CA THR A 84 11.58 -3.69 -5.79
C THR A 84 11.93 -4.46 -4.51
N SER A 85 12.88 -3.98 -3.72
CA SER A 85 13.35 -4.70 -2.52
C SER A 85 12.24 -5.01 -1.52
N ASN A 86 11.20 -4.17 -1.42
CA ASN A 86 10.04 -4.37 -0.56
C ASN A 86 9.03 -5.42 -1.08
N LEU A 87 9.14 -5.90 -2.33
CA LEU A 87 8.44 -7.11 -2.77
C LEU A 87 9.17 -8.38 -2.33
N SER A 88 10.48 -8.31 -2.09
CA SER A 88 11.30 -9.49 -1.78
C SER A 88 10.86 -10.17 -0.48
N ALA A 89 10.56 -11.47 -0.57
CA ALA A 89 10.19 -12.28 0.59
C ALA A 89 11.46 -12.93 1.18
N THR A 90 12.11 -12.22 2.10
CA THR A 90 13.30 -12.66 2.84
C THR A 90 12.96 -13.41 4.13
N GLY A 91 11.73 -13.29 4.62
CA GLY A 91 11.23 -13.93 5.84
C GLY A 91 9.77 -14.37 5.66
N ASP A 92 8.95 -14.17 6.68
CA ASP A 92 7.53 -14.51 6.64
C ASP A 92 6.82 -13.76 5.50
N PHE A 93 5.91 -14.44 4.81
CA PHE A 93 5.06 -13.80 3.82
C PHE A 93 3.79 -14.62 3.62
N THR A 94 2.79 -13.99 3.01
CA THR A 94 1.60 -14.64 2.48
C THR A 94 1.33 -14.10 1.10
N MET A 95 1.25 -15.00 0.13
CA MET A 95 0.81 -14.73 -1.23
C MET A 95 -0.47 -15.50 -1.46
N GLU A 96 -1.56 -14.80 -1.79
CA GLU A 96 -2.87 -15.42 -1.97
C GLU A 96 -3.62 -14.85 -3.17
N VAL A 97 -4.48 -15.67 -3.77
CA VAL A 97 -5.20 -15.33 -5.01
C VAL A 97 -6.33 -16.35 -5.22
N TRP A 98 -7.40 -15.92 -5.88
CA TRP A 98 -8.40 -16.82 -6.44
C TRP A 98 -8.05 -17.19 -7.87
N ILE A 99 -8.12 -18.48 -8.20
CA ILE A 99 -7.78 -18.98 -9.54
C ILE A 99 -8.91 -19.88 -10.05
N TYR A 100 -9.31 -19.63 -11.29
CA TYR A 100 -10.16 -20.50 -12.09
C TYR A 100 -9.33 -20.97 -13.29
N ASN A 101 -8.89 -22.23 -13.27
CA ASN A 101 -8.10 -22.78 -14.37
C ASN A 101 -9.00 -23.52 -15.38
N SER A 102 -8.80 -23.26 -16.67
CA SER A 102 -9.55 -23.88 -17.77
C SER A 102 -8.73 -24.83 -18.65
N SER A 103 -7.42 -25.00 -18.43
CA SER A 103 -6.55 -25.86 -19.27
C SER A 103 -5.96 -27.07 -18.54
N THR A 104 -5.72 -28.19 -19.24
CA THR A 104 -5.07 -29.40 -18.66
C THR A 104 -3.55 -29.37 -18.82
N SER A 105 -2.99 -28.25 -19.28
CA SER A 105 -1.57 -28.12 -19.59
C SER A 105 -0.70 -28.42 -18.37
N ASP A 106 0.48 -28.98 -18.64
CA ASP A 106 1.52 -29.12 -17.62
C ASP A 106 2.39 -27.86 -17.62
N TYR A 107 2.80 -27.41 -16.43
CA TYR A 107 3.57 -26.17 -16.21
C TYR A 107 2.91 -24.81 -16.58
N PRO A 108 1.58 -24.60 -16.57
CA PRO A 108 1.05 -23.23 -16.67
C PRO A 108 1.59 -22.39 -15.51
N CYS A 109 2.28 -21.30 -15.82
CA CYS A 109 2.91 -20.42 -14.82
C CYS A 109 1.86 -19.48 -14.24
N LEU A 110 1.62 -19.62 -12.94
CA LEU A 110 0.71 -18.75 -12.21
C LEU A 110 1.42 -17.49 -11.76
N ILE A 111 2.57 -17.64 -11.12
CA ILE A 111 3.32 -16.52 -10.54
C ILE A 111 4.81 -16.84 -10.65
N THR A 112 5.64 -15.88 -11.06
CA THR A 112 7.10 -16.09 -11.09
C THR A 112 7.85 -14.77 -10.97
N ASN A 113 9.08 -14.82 -10.45
CA ASN A 113 10.05 -13.73 -10.65
C ASN A 113 10.93 -13.91 -11.90
N GLY A 114 10.82 -15.05 -12.59
CA GLY A 114 11.60 -15.40 -13.78
C GLY A 114 13.12 -15.43 -13.56
N ALA A 115 13.57 -15.43 -12.31
CA ALA A 115 14.96 -15.24 -11.95
C ALA A 115 15.73 -16.56 -11.96
N SER A 116 17.00 -16.53 -12.38
CA SER A 116 17.90 -17.70 -12.29
C SER A 116 18.46 -17.92 -10.88
N SER A 117 18.34 -16.93 -9.99
CA SER A 117 18.73 -16.99 -8.59
C SER A 117 17.68 -16.32 -7.72
N ASN A 118 17.50 -16.78 -6.48
CA ASN A 118 16.41 -16.34 -5.59
C ASN A 118 15.03 -16.53 -6.22
N GLU A 119 14.87 -17.59 -7.02
CA GLU A 119 13.65 -17.88 -7.77
C GLU A 119 12.50 -18.23 -6.81
N LEU A 120 11.32 -17.69 -7.09
CA LEU A 120 10.06 -18.25 -6.63
C LEU A 120 9.09 -18.28 -7.81
N SER A 121 8.69 -19.48 -8.18
CA SER A 121 7.72 -19.74 -9.24
C SER A 121 6.65 -20.71 -8.76
N LEU A 122 5.40 -20.38 -9.06
CA LEU A 122 4.23 -21.22 -8.84
C LEU A 122 3.63 -21.61 -10.18
N TYR A 123 3.38 -22.91 -10.33
CA TYR A 123 2.80 -23.51 -11.53
C TYR A 123 1.64 -24.41 -11.15
N LEU A 124 0.78 -24.71 -12.11
CA LEU A 124 0.02 -25.95 -12.04
C LEU A 124 0.86 -27.08 -12.66
N ALA A 125 0.64 -28.29 -12.18
CA ALA A 125 1.24 -29.49 -12.73
C ALA A 125 0.15 -30.49 -13.07
N SER A 126 0.25 -31.09 -14.24
CA SER A 126 -0.67 -32.13 -14.67
C SER A 126 -0.39 -33.42 -13.89
N THR A 127 -1.46 -34.06 -13.42
CA THR A 127 -1.46 -35.44 -12.93
C THR A 127 -2.37 -36.26 -13.84
N ALA A 128 -2.39 -37.59 -13.70
CA ALA A 128 -3.12 -38.48 -14.61
C ALA A 128 -4.60 -38.12 -14.87
N SER A 129 -5.25 -37.34 -13.99
CA SER A 129 -6.64 -36.88 -14.16
C SER A 129 -6.97 -35.51 -13.55
N ASN A 130 -6.04 -34.85 -12.85
CA ASN A 130 -6.27 -33.56 -12.17
C ASN A 130 -5.05 -32.66 -12.29
N GLN A 131 -5.14 -31.42 -11.84
CA GLN A 131 -3.97 -30.60 -11.58
C GLN A 131 -3.62 -30.56 -10.10
N ILE A 132 -2.36 -30.23 -9.81
CA ILE A 132 -1.88 -29.87 -8.48
C ILE A 132 -1.10 -28.57 -8.57
N LEU A 133 -0.86 -27.91 -7.45
CA LEU A 133 0.09 -26.81 -7.39
C LEU A 133 1.51 -27.35 -7.27
N ARG A 134 2.44 -26.68 -7.97
CA ARG A 134 3.87 -26.92 -7.92
C ARG A 134 4.58 -25.62 -7.61
N MET A 135 5.49 -25.67 -6.64
CA MET A 135 6.44 -24.60 -6.39
C MET A 135 7.81 -24.99 -6.91
N TRP A 136 8.45 -24.07 -7.62
CA TRP A 136 9.86 -24.12 -7.95
C TRP A 136 10.56 -22.96 -7.26
N ASN A 137 11.67 -23.27 -6.61
CA ASN A 137 12.48 -22.23 -5.99
C ASN A 137 13.92 -22.68 -5.86
N ASN A 138 14.84 -21.81 -6.31
CA ASN A 138 16.30 -22.04 -6.27
C ASN A 138 16.71 -23.45 -6.74
N GLY A 139 16.13 -23.93 -7.86
CA GLY A 139 16.44 -25.24 -8.45
C GLY A 139 15.80 -26.45 -7.77
N SER A 140 14.93 -26.23 -6.77
CA SER A 140 14.20 -27.30 -6.08
C SER A 140 12.70 -27.25 -6.38
N VAL A 141 12.10 -28.43 -6.59
CA VAL A 141 10.68 -28.58 -6.88
C VAL A 141 9.94 -29.12 -5.66
N THR A 142 8.74 -28.59 -5.42
CA THR A 142 7.80 -29.14 -4.45
C THR A 142 6.43 -29.26 -5.11
N ASN A 143 5.93 -30.49 -5.21
CA ASN A 143 4.57 -30.79 -5.64
C ASN A 143 3.67 -30.86 -4.40
N PHE A 144 2.60 -30.09 -4.38
CA PHE A 144 1.57 -30.18 -3.35
C PHE A 144 0.57 -31.29 -3.67
N SER A 145 -0.10 -31.80 -2.66
CA SER A 145 -0.94 -33.00 -2.77
C SER A 145 -2.39 -32.73 -3.20
N THR A 146 -2.89 -31.51 -2.99
CA THR A 146 -4.28 -31.16 -3.22
C THR A 146 -4.61 -31.17 -4.70
N THR A 147 -5.56 -32.02 -5.07
CA THR A 147 -6.07 -32.12 -6.44
C THR A 147 -7.01 -30.97 -6.76
N LEU A 148 -6.83 -30.41 -7.95
CA LEU A 148 -7.53 -29.25 -8.47
C LEU A 148 -8.24 -29.65 -9.77
N PRO A 149 -9.48 -30.18 -9.69
CA PRO A 149 -10.38 -30.23 -10.83
C PRO A 149 -10.52 -28.87 -11.50
N GLN A 150 -10.66 -28.87 -12.82
CA GLN A 150 -10.76 -27.66 -13.63
C GLN A 150 -12.13 -26.99 -13.54
N ASN A 151 -12.23 -25.78 -14.09
CA ASN A 151 -13.48 -25.07 -14.29
C ASN A 151 -14.22 -24.74 -12.99
N GLN A 152 -13.46 -24.45 -11.93
CA GLN A 152 -13.98 -23.96 -10.66
C GLN A 152 -12.95 -23.08 -9.95
N TRP A 153 -13.46 -22.18 -9.11
CA TRP A 153 -12.63 -21.27 -8.32
C TRP A 153 -12.00 -21.97 -7.11
N TYR A 154 -10.71 -21.74 -6.92
CA TYR A 154 -9.98 -22.09 -5.69
C TYR A 154 -9.31 -20.86 -5.11
N HIS A 155 -9.37 -20.73 -3.79
CA HIS A 155 -8.48 -19.82 -3.07
C HIS A 155 -7.17 -20.53 -2.78
N PHE A 156 -6.07 -19.89 -3.13
CA PHE A 156 -4.75 -20.36 -2.77
C PHE A 156 -4.07 -19.37 -1.85
N ALA A 157 -3.37 -19.87 -0.83
CA ALA A 157 -2.45 -19.08 -0.03
C ALA A 157 -1.15 -19.85 0.17
N LEU A 158 -0.05 -19.34 -0.42
CA LEU A 158 1.31 -19.79 -0.10
C LEU A 158 1.81 -18.94 1.07
N VAL A 159 2.08 -19.61 2.19
CA VAL A 159 2.48 -18.94 3.43
C VAL A 159 3.83 -19.46 3.86
N ARG A 160 4.73 -18.53 4.19
CA ARG A 160 5.93 -18.84 4.97
C ARG A 160 5.80 -18.29 6.38
N SER A 161 6.00 -19.16 7.37
CA SER A 161 6.13 -18.82 8.79
C SER A 161 7.45 -19.38 9.32
N GLY A 162 8.36 -18.50 9.73
CA GLY A 162 9.75 -18.84 10.03
C GLY A 162 10.44 -19.48 8.83
N SER A 163 10.80 -20.75 8.98
CA SER A 163 11.39 -21.57 7.91
C SER A 163 10.40 -22.56 7.31
N THR A 164 9.11 -22.45 7.59
CA THR A 164 8.11 -23.41 7.12
C THR A 164 7.25 -22.76 6.04
N VAL A 165 7.26 -23.36 4.84
CA VAL A 165 6.38 -23.00 3.73
C VAL A 165 5.23 -24.01 3.66
N LYS A 166 4.00 -23.48 3.65
CA LYS A 166 2.77 -24.24 3.58
C LYS A 166 1.86 -23.64 2.50
N LEU A 167 1.22 -24.51 1.72
CA LEU A 167 0.13 -24.13 0.84
C LEU A 167 -1.19 -24.38 1.56
N TYR A 168 -2.14 -23.47 1.41
CA TYR A 168 -3.54 -23.67 1.76
C TYR A 168 -4.38 -23.58 0.49
N VAL A 169 -5.33 -24.50 0.35
CA VAL A 169 -6.31 -24.53 -0.74
C VAL A 169 -7.70 -24.47 -0.13
N ASN A 170 -8.51 -23.49 -0.53
CA ASN A 170 -9.81 -23.21 0.06
C ASN A 170 -9.75 -23.19 1.61
N GLY A 171 -8.68 -22.62 2.15
CA GLY A 171 -8.47 -22.45 3.58
C GLY A 171 -8.01 -23.70 4.33
N THR A 172 -7.89 -24.85 3.65
CA THR A 172 -7.36 -26.08 4.25
C THR A 172 -5.90 -26.26 3.87
N ALA A 173 -5.05 -26.55 4.86
CA ALA A 173 -3.63 -26.73 4.63
C ALA A 173 -3.34 -28.02 3.85
N ASP A 174 -2.50 -27.93 2.83
CA ASP A 174 -2.01 -29.10 2.09
C ASP A 174 -1.21 -30.03 3.02
N SER A 175 -1.21 -31.32 2.73
CA SER A 175 -0.44 -32.30 3.52
C SER A 175 1.07 -32.08 3.39
N THR A 176 1.53 -31.58 2.24
CA THR A 176 2.92 -31.25 1.99
C THR A 176 3.32 -30.00 2.78
N THR A 177 4.42 -30.12 3.51
CA THR A 177 5.07 -29.02 4.22
C THR A 177 6.52 -28.98 3.81
N ARG A 178 7.04 -27.78 3.54
CA ARG A 178 8.43 -27.61 3.13
C ARG A 178 9.19 -26.78 4.17
N SER A 179 10.41 -27.17 4.46
CA SER A 179 11.37 -26.31 5.16
C SER A 179 12.14 -25.48 4.14
N ASP A 180 12.07 -24.16 4.28
CA ASP A 180 12.75 -23.20 3.41
C ASP A 180 13.10 -21.92 4.18
N SER A 181 14.39 -21.56 4.14
CA SER A 181 14.90 -20.32 4.70
C SER A 181 15.49 -19.37 3.64
N GLY A 182 15.34 -19.70 2.35
CA GLY A 182 15.89 -18.94 1.23
C GLY A 182 15.28 -17.55 1.10
N THR A 183 15.94 -16.68 0.34
CA THR A 183 15.35 -15.40 -0.06
C THR A 183 14.69 -15.56 -1.42
N TYR A 184 13.47 -15.03 -1.55
CA TYR A 184 12.81 -14.90 -2.85
C TYR A 184 12.89 -13.44 -3.30
N GLY A 185 13.65 -13.22 -4.36
CA GLY A 185 14.04 -11.89 -4.80
C GLY A 185 13.14 -11.40 -5.92
N TRP A 186 12.33 -10.39 -5.65
CA TRP A 186 11.70 -9.57 -6.69
C TRP A 186 12.37 -8.20 -6.70
N GLY A 187 13.70 -8.16 -6.81
CA GLY A 187 14.50 -6.92 -6.79
C GLY A 187 14.54 -6.20 -8.14
N SER A 188 15.35 -5.15 -8.27
CA SER A 188 15.47 -4.35 -9.51
C SER A 188 15.88 -5.12 -10.77
N GLN A 189 16.34 -6.37 -10.61
CA GLN A 189 16.75 -7.26 -11.70
C GLN A 189 15.70 -8.35 -12.03
N SER A 190 14.57 -8.41 -11.32
CA SER A 190 13.56 -9.47 -11.50
C SER A 190 12.15 -8.96 -11.19
N ASN A 191 11.33 -8.83 -12.23
CA ASN A 191 9.94 -8.39 -12.11
C ASN A 191 9.06 -9.51 -11.55
N LEU A 192 7.97 -9.14 -10.89
CA LEU A 192 6.91 -10.09 -10.59
C LEU A 192 6.04 -10.25 -11.84
N HIS A 193 5.76 -11.49 -12.20
CA HIS A 193 4.89 -11.89 -13.30
C HIS A 193 3.75 -12.75 -12.75
N ILE A 194 2.53 -12.48 -13.21
CA ILE A 194 1.33 -13.22 -12.83
C ILE A 194 0.62 -13.67 -14.12
N GLY A 195 0.34 -14.96 -14.21
CA GLY A 195 -0.39 -15.59 -15.31
C GLY A 195 0.46 -16.02 -16.52
N GLY A 196 1.78 -15.89 -16.46
CA GLY A 196 2.66 -16.39 -17.52
C GLY A 196 4.14 -16.21 -17.22
N TYR A 197 4.98 -16.98 -17.92
CA TYR A 197 6.43 -16.93 -17.76
C TYR A 197 7.05 -15.92 -18.75
N PRO A 198 8.02 -15.08 -18.34
CA PRO A 198 8.46 -13.94 -19.16
C PRO A 198 9.23 -14.31 -20.44
N THR A 199 9.94 -15.43 -20.45
CA THR A 199 10.84 -15.84 -21.56
C THR A 199 10.49 -17.20 -22.16
N ARG A 200 9.35 -17.78 -21.78
CA ARG A 200 8.89 -19.11 -22.21
C ARG A 200 7.46 -19.02 -22.70
N THR A 201 7.21 -19.62 -23.86
CA THR A 201 5.89 -19.58 -24.53
C THR A 201 5.09 -20.87 -24.33
N ASP A 202 5.65 -21.85 -23.62
CA ASP A 202 5.06 -23.15 -23.31
C ASP A 202 4.46 -23.19 -21.90
N TYR A 203 4.67 -22.17 -21.07
CA TYR A 203 4.25 -22.09 -19.66
C TYR A 203 3.07 -21.15 -19.48
N ASN A 204 2.11 -21.20 -20.40
CA ASN A 204 1.00 -20.25 -20.42
C ASN A 204 -0.11 -20.73 -19.49
N PHE A 205 -0.54 -19.85 -18.58
CA PHE A 205 -1.79 -20.07 -17.87
C PHE A 205 -2.97 -19.70 -18.78
N GLU A 206 -4.04 -20.47 -18.67
CA GLU A 206 -5.30 -20.20 -19.37
C GLU A 206 -6.43 -20.32 -18.36
N GLY A 207 -7.12 -19.21 -18.11
CA GLY A 207 -8.17 -19.12 -17.11
C GLY A 207 -8.30 -17.71 -16.55
N TYR A 208 -8.81 -17.63 -15.32
CA TYR A 208 -9.10 -16.37 -14.64
C TYR A 208 -8.37 -16.30 -13.29
N LEU A 209 -7.89 -15.10 -12.94
CA LEU A 209 -7.34 -14.78 -11.63
C LEU A 209 -8.06 -13.59 -11.03
N ASP A 210 -8.30 -13.63 -9.72
CA ASP A 210 -9.05 -12.59 -9.02
C ASP A 210 -8.48 -12.35 -7.60
N ASP A 211 -8.58 -11.11 -7.13
CA ASP A 211 -8.23 -10.66 -5.78
C ASP A 211 -6.85 -11.13 -5.28
N PHE A 212 -5.80 -10.89 -6.08
CA PHE A 212 -4.43 -11.24 -5.73
C PHE A 212 -3.90 -10.34 -4.61
N ARG A 213 -3.27 -10.91 -3.58
CA ARG A 213 -2.60 -10.19 -2.50
C ARG A 213 -1.24 -10.78 -2.15
N LEU A 214 -0.23 -9.93 -2.07
CA LEU A 214 1.09 -10.25 -1.48
C LEU A 214 1.31 -9.43 -0.22
N THR A 215 1.52 -10.11 0.91
CA THR A 215 1.87 -9.53 2.20
C THR A 215 3.26 -10.00 2.61
N VAL A 216 4.17 -9.05 2.85
CA VAL A 216 5.57 -9.35 3.20
C VAL A 216 5.80 -9.04 4.68
N GLY A 217 6.49 -9.93 5.38
CA GLY A 217 6.77 -9.84 6.82
C GLY A 217 5.64 -10.36 7.72
N THR A 218 4.69 -11.14 7.18
CA THR A 218 3.58 -11.76 7.93
C THR A 218 3.16 -13.10 7.33
N ALA A 219 3.12 -14.13 8.16
CA ALA A 219 2.36 -15.35 7.91
C ALA A 219 0.90 -15.14 8.36
N ARG A 220 0.00 -14.83 7.42
CA ARG A 220 -1.42 -14.55 7.75
C ARG A 220 -2.15 -15.79 8.27
N TYR A 221 -1.70 -16.98 7.86
CA TYR A 221 -2.34 -18.25 8.19
C TYR A 221 -1.31 -19.28 8.67
N THR A 222 -1.45 -19.75 9.89
CA THR A 222 -0.62 -20.83 10.48
C THR A 222 -1.40 -22.11 10.76
N THR A 223 -2.72 -22.08 10.54
CA THR A 223 -3.67 -23.19 10.65
C THR A 223 -4.76 -23.03 9.59
N ASN A 224 -5.66 -24.01 9.46
CA ASN A 224 -6.81 -23.90 8.56
C ASN A 224 -7.64 -22.65 8.88
N PHE A 225 -8.19 -22.04 7.85
CA PHE A 225 -8.98 -20.80 7.95
C PHE A 225 -10.19 -20.86 7.01
N THR A 226 -11.13 -19.95 7.19
CA THR A 226 -12.21 -19.72 6.22
C THR A 226 -11.69 -18.76 5.15
N PRO A 227 -11.66 -19.14 3.86
CA PRO A 227 -11.27 -18.23 2.78
C PRO A 227 -12.08 -16.92 2.79
N PRO A 228 -11.55 -15.85 2.21
CA PRO A 228 -12.30 -14.62 2.01
C PRO A 228 -13.65 -14.91 1.34
N THR A 229 -14.74 -14.34 1.87
CA THR A 229 -16.08 -14.41 1.25
C THR A 229 -16.45 -13.13 0.52
N THR A 230 -15.59 -12.12 0.62
CA THR A 230 -15.64 -10.85 -0.10
C THR A 230 -14.24 -10.51 -0.58
N ALA A 231 -14.15 -9.63 -1.57
CA ALA A 231 -12.86 -9.07 -2.01
C ALA A 231 -12.08 -8.48 -0.82
N HIS A 232 -10.76 -8.54 -0.90
CA HIS A 232 -9.89 -7.88 0.07
C HIS A 232 -10.16 -6.37 0.10
N LEU A 233 -10.12 -5.82 1.31
CA LEU A 233 -10.23 -4.38 1.48
C LEU A 233 -9.06 -3.68 0.80
N THR A 234 -9.36 -2.64 0.02
CA THR A 234 -8.38 -1.80 -0.66
C THR A 234 -7.90 -0.69 0.25
N SER A 235 -6.86 0.05 -0.15
CA SER A 235 -6.46 1.28 0.57
C SER A 235 -7.59 2.30 0.70
N ALA A 236 -8.54 2.29 -0.24
CA ALA A 236 -9.77 3.09 -0.20
C ALA A 236 -10.88 2.48 0.68
N GLY A 237 -10.87 1.16 0.92
CA GLY A 237 -11.80 0.44 1.82
C GLY A 237 -11.30 0.32 3.26
N ASP A 238 -9.98 0.42 3.47
CA ASP A 238 -9.32 0.58 4.77
C ASP A 238 -9.27 2.03 5.23
N VAL A 239 -10.11 2.91 4.66
CA VAL A 239 -10.52 4.18 5.27
C VAL A 239 -11.42 3.91 6.49
N ASN A 240 -10.91 3.09 7.41
CA ASN A 240 -11.25 3.15 8.80
C ASN A 240 -11.01 4.58 9.28
N LYS A 241 -12.11 5.32 9.26
CA LYS A 241 -12.53 6.37 10.20
C LYS A 241 -12.32 6.02 11.69
N HIS A 242 -11.47 5.05 12.04
CA HIS A 242 -11.22 4.60 13.39
C HIS A 242 -9.73 4.35 13.64
N ILE A 243 -9.39 4.52 14.90
CA ILE A 243 -8.05 4.56 15.47
C ILE A 243 -7.45 3.15 15.45
N VAL A 244 -6.36 2.97 14.71
CA VAL A 244 -5.53 1.77 14.83
C VAL A 244 -4.57 1.98 15.99
N VAL A 245 -4.83 1.34 17.13
CA VAL A 245 -3.84 1.23 18.21
C VAL A 245 -2.96 0.03 17.90
N ASN A 246 -1.82 0.25 17.26
CA ASN A 246 -0.80 -0.78 17.13
C ASN A 246 -0.07 -0.92 18.48
N SER A 247 0.07 -2.14 18.99
CA SER A 247 0.78 -2.44 20.24
C SER A 247 2.26 -2.05 20.21
N ASP A 248 2.81 -1.79 19.03
CA ASP A 248 4.21 -1.46 18.80
C ASP A 248 4.43 0.04 18.48
N ALA A 249 3.40 0.88 18.57
CA ALA A 249 3.49 2.32 18.29
C ALA A 249 3.61 3.15 19.59
N ASP A 250 4.52 4.12 19.62
CA ASP A 250 4.73 5.07 20.73
C ASP A 250 3.62 6.14 20.86
N GLY A 251 2.39 5.88 20.39
CA GLY A 251 1.27 6.81 20.53
C GLY A 251 0.01 6.46 19.75
N VAL A 252 -1.10 7.08 20.16
CA VAL A 252 -2.44 6.96 19.56
C VAL A 252 -2.82 8.30 18.93
N ALA A 253 -3.03 8.36 17.62
CA ALA A 253 -3.58 9.54 16.94
C ALA A 253 -5.05 9.28 16.54
N ILE A 254 -5.94 10.22 16.89
CA ILE A 254 -7.37 10.22 16.52
C ILE A 254 -7.61 11.41 15.60
N GLY A 255 -7.77 11.18 14.29
CA GLY A 255 -8.00 12.21 13.29
C GLY A 255 -8.26 11.59 11.90
N THR A 256 -8.77 12.38 10.95
CA THR A 256 -9.22 11.92 9.61
C THR A 256 -8.08 11.51 8.65
N GLY A 257 -6.84 11.37 9.13
CA GLY A 257 -5.70 10.91 8.34
C GLY A 257 -4.94 9.80 9.07
N GLY A 258 -4.78 8.65 8.41
CA GLY A 258 -4.08 7.47 8.92
C GLY A 258 -2.57 7.63 9.15
N ILE A 259 -1.99 6.61 9.77
CA ILE A 259 -0.74 6.60 10.56
C ILE A 259 0.58 6.82 9.79
N ASN A 260 0.59 7.16 8.50
CA ASN A 260 1.86 7.45 7.80
C ASN A 260 1.76 8.74 6.99
N GLN A 261 2.10 9.86 7.64
CA GLN A 261 2.09 11.26 7.16
C GLN A 261 0.88 12.12 7.55
N ALA A 262 0.04 11.69 8.50
CA ALA A 262 -0.90 12.60 9.16
C ALA A 262 -0.16 13.68 9.96
N ARG A 263 0.22 14.76 9.27
CA ARG A 263 0.82 15.95 9.87
C ARG A 263 -0.33 16.73 10.50
N ILE A 264 -0.23 16.99 11.81
CA ILE A 264 -1.25 17.66 12.64
C ILE A 264 -1.56 19.09 12.13
N ALA A 265 -0.68 19.66 11.30
CA ALA A 265 -0.81 20.98 10.70
C ALA A 265 -1.22 20.93 9.22
N HIS A 266 -2.15 21.79 8.83
CA HIS A 266 -2.52 22.05 7.43
C HIS A 266 -1.39 22.74 6.66
N ALA A 267 -0.62 23.60 7.34
CA ALA A 267 0.59 24.23 6.83
C ALA A 267 1.51 24.66 7.99
N TRP A 268 2.81 24.77 7.73
CA TRP A 268 3.74 25.46 8.63
C TRP A 268 4.88 26.12 7.85
N CYS A 269 5.47 27.16 8.42
CA CYS A 269 6.63 27.84 7.85
C CYS A 269 7.53 28.37 8.94
N ASN A 270 8.83 28.26 8.75
CA ASN A 270 9.84 29.10 9.39
C ASN A 270 10.40 30.05 8.33
N TRP A 271 10.57 31.32 8.66
CA TRP A 271 11.10 32.31 7.74
C TRP A 271 11.88 33.43 8.43
N ASP A 272 12.75 34.05 7.64
CA ASP A 272 13.53 35.22 8.02
C ASP A 272 12.94 36.47 7.33
N GLY A 273 12.46 37.41 8.15
CA GLY A 273 11.87 38.67 7.69
C GLY A 273 12.88 39.69 7.15
N THR A 274 14.19 39.44 7.23
CA THR A 274 15.24 40.40 6.87
C THR A 274 15.63 40.40 5.38
N GLN A 275 15.13 39.45 4.57
CA GLN A 275 15.59 39.26 3.18
C GLN A 275 14.49 39.51 2.13
N ALA A 276 14.83 40.25 1.06
CA ALA A 276 13.93 40.52 -0.06
C ALA A 276 13.40 39.22 -0.72
N ALA A 277 12.12 38.89 -0.45
CA ALA A 277 11.14 37.99 -1.08
C ALA A 277 11.53 36.61 -1.69
N ALA A 278 12.75 36.39 -2.18
CA ALA A 278 13.11 35.17 -2.94
C ALA A 278 13.74 34.04 -2.10
N SER A 279 14.11 34.30 -0.85
CA SER A 279 14.78 33.32 0.04
C SER A 279 14.30 33.36 1.49
N MET A 280 13.10 33.93 1.75
CA MET A 280 12.60 34.10 3.12
C MET A 280 12.33 32.75 3.82
N ILE A 281 11.94 31.71 3.10
CA ILE A 281 11.54 30.42 3.67
C ILE A 281 12.79 29.59 4.05
N ASP A 282 12.99 29.36 5.34
CA ASP A 282 14.04 28.46 5.89
C ASP A 282 13.56 27.00 5.91
N GLY A 283 12.26 26.80 6.12
CA GLY A 283 11.62 25.49 5.99
C GLY A 283 10.11 25.63 5.99
N SER A 284 9.41 24.75 5.27
CA SER A 284 7.96 24.80 5.21
C SER A 284 7.28 23.47 4.89
N TYR A 285 5.99 23.44 5.18
CA TYR A 285 5.04 22.47 4.65
C TYR A 285 3.79 23.20 4.17
N ASN A 286 3.36 22.87 2.95
CA ASN A 286 2.21 23.48 2.30
C ASN A 286 2.28 25.02 2.19
N ILE A 287 3.47 25.62 2.16
CA ILE A 287 3.70 27.02 1.82
C ILE A 287 4.53 27.08 0.54
N SER A 288 4.00 27.78 -0.47
CA SER A 288 4.64 27.93 -1.78
C SER A 288 5.45 29.21 -1.89
N SER A 289 5.06 30.26 -1.17
CA SER A 289 5.71 31.56 -1.20
C SER A 289 5.31 32.43 -0.01
N ILE A 290 6.12 33.46 0.25
CA ILE A 290 5.80 34.55 1.18
C ILE A 290 5.79 35.86 0.39
N THR A 291 4.70 36.61 0.50
CA THR A 291 4.55 37.96 -0.06
C THR A 291 4.79 38.98 1.05
N ASP A 292 5.87 39.73 0.93
CA ASP A 292 6.15 40.91 1.75
C ASP A 292 5.24 42.07 1.32
N SER A 293 4.39 42.53 2.24
CA SER A 293 3.44 43.63 2.03
C SER A 293 3.87 44.92 2.73
N GLY A 294 5.08 44.95 3.29
CA GLY A 294 5.63 46.04 4.09
C GLY A 294 6.20 45.53 5.42
N THR A 295 6.93 46.40 6.12
CA THR A 295 7.60 46.04 7.39
C THR A 295 6.65 45.36 8.36
N GLY A 296 7.00 44.14 8.77
CA GLY A 296 6.27 43.29 9.69
C GLY A 296 4.95 42.74 9.16
N ASP A 297 4.68 42.78 7.87
CA ASP A 297 3.41 42.34 7.26
C ASP A 297 3.64 41.38 6.09
N TYR A 298 3.36 40.11 6.34
CA TYR A 298 3.63 39.03 5.39
C TYR A 298 2.37 38.23 5.08
N THR A 299 2.22 37.81 3.84
CA THR A 299 1.22 36.83 3.43
C THR A 299 1.92 35.54 3.02
N LEU A 300 1.65 34.45 3.74
CA LEU A 300 2.15 33.12 3.39
C LEU A 300 1.11 32.41 2.54
N ASN A 301 1.49 32.07 1.31
CA ASN A 301 0.61 31.46 0.32
C ASN A 301 0.77 29.94 0.36
N PHE A 302 -0.35 29.22 0.37
CA PHE A 302 -0.33 27.77 0.43
C PHE A 302 0.08 27.16 -0.91
N SER A 303 0.71 25.99 -0.87
CA SER A 303 0.94 25.17 -2.08
C SER A 303 -0.35 24.46 -2.50
N THR A 304 -1.21 24.15 -1.54
CA THR A 304 -2.51 23.51 -1.71
C THR A 304 -3.50 24.21 -0.77
N ALA A 305 -4.57 24.74 -1.36
CA ALA A 305 -5.60 25.45 -0.61
C ALA A 305 -6.27 24.53 0.42
N ALA A 306 -6.68 25.10 1.55
CA ALA A 306 -7.73 24.50 2.38
C ALA A 306 -9.06 24.48 1.62
N SER A 307 -10.02 23.70 2.11
CA SER A 307 -11.39 23.68 1.57
C SER A 307 -12.10 25.03 1.73
N ASP A 308 -11.81 25.76 2.80
CA ASP A 308 -12.28 27.13 3.07
C ASP A 308 -11.31 27.88 4.00
N ALA A 309 -11.67 29.10 4.39
CA ALA A 309 -10.86 29.97 5.26
C ALA A 309 -11.09 29.76 6.79
N ASN A 310 -11.87 28.74 7.20
CA ASN A 310 -12.19 28.43 8.60
C ASN A 310 -11.10 27.59 9.27
N PHE A 311 -9.86 28.05 9.19
CA PHE A 311 -8.73 27.42 9.89
C PHE A 311 -8.21 28.33 11.01
N ALA A 312 -7.56 27.71 11.98
CA ALA A 312 -6.84 28.39 13.05
C ALA A 312 -5.35 28.43 12.72
N ALA A 313 -4.65 29.41 13.27
CA ALA A 313 -3.19 29.42 13.18
C ALA A 313 -2.61 30.09 14.41
N THR A 314 -1.39 29.71 14.74
CA THR A 314 -0.58 30.38 15.74
C THR A 314 0.79 30.65 15.14
N SER A 315 1.33 31.82 15.45
CA SER A 315 2.65 32.24 15.05
C SER A 315 3.45 32.66 16.26
N CYS A 316 4.76 32.50 16.16
CA CYS A 316 5.72 33.01 17.11
C CYS A 316 6.87 33.67 16.35
N GLY A 317 7.62 34.49 17.06
CA GLY A 317 8.90 34.96 16.56
C GLY A 317 9.75 35.50 17.68
N ILE A 318 11.07 35.45 17.52
CA ILE A 318 12.00 35.83 18.57
C ILE A 318 12.25 37.33 18.51
N GLY A 319 11.90 38.04 19.59
CA GLY A 319 12.29 39.43 19.81
C GLY A 319 13.59 39.52 20.60
N THR A 320 14.41 40.54 20.36
CA THR A 320 15.64 40.78 21.13
C THR A 320 15.38 41.42 22.49
N THR A 321 14.16 41.88 22.79
CA THR A 321 13.76 42.47 24.09
C THR A 321 12.25 42.27 24.42
N ASN A 322 11.84 42.67 25.64
CA ASN A 322 10.64 42.27 26.41
C ASN A 322 9.23 42.53 25.82
N GLN A 323 9.06 43.03 24.58
CA GLN A 323 7.73 43.29 23.99
C GLN A 323 7.71 43.03 22.47
N SER A 324 7.31 41.82 22.08
CA SER A 324 6.99 41.45 20.70
C SER A 324 5.54 40.96 20.61
N ASP A 325 4.76 41.60 19.76
CA ASP A 325 3.39 41.17 19.44
C ASP A 325 3.39 40.50 18.08
N VAL A 326 2.91 39.26 18.03
CA VAL A 326 2.76 38.50 16.80
C VAL A 326 1.29 38.13 16.62
N LEU A 327 0.73 38.48 15.46
CA LEU A 327 -0.66 38.22 15.12
C LEU A 327 -0.71 37.48 13.78
N CYS A 328 -1.48 36.40 13.70
CA CYS A 328 -1.80 35.76 12.44
C CYS A 328 -3.29 35.55 12.27
N ARG A 329 -3.77 35.59 11.02
CA ARG A 329 -5.18 35.34 10.69
C ARG A 329 -5.34 34.79 9.28
N PRO A 330 -6.32 33.91 9.03
CA PRO A 330 -6.70 33.50 7.68
C PRO A 330 -6.95 34.73 6.80
N SER A 331 -6.39 34.74 5.60
CA SER A 331 -6.71 35.76 4.58
C SER A 331 -7.59 35.20 3.47
N SER A 332 -7.41 33.93 3.11
CA SER A 332 -8.28 33.15 2.23
C SER A 332 -8.07 31.66 2.47
N ALA A 333 -8.81 30.79 1.77
CA ALA A 333 -8.57 29.34 1.80
C ALA A 333 -7.12 28.96 1.38
N SER A 334 -6.44 29.84 0.65
CA SER A 334 -5.11 29.60 0.09
C SER A 334 -4.00 30.40 0.77
N ALA A 335 -4.29 31.16 1.83
CA ALA A 335 -3.28 32.03 2.41
C ALA A 335 -3.58 32.43 3.86
N ILE A 336 -2.50 32.69 4.59
CA ILE A 336 -2.51 33.25 5.93
C ILE A 336 -1.71 34.54 5.98
N ARG A 337 -2.21 35.53 6.72
CA ARG A 337 -1.49 36.78 6.96
C ARG A 337 -0.85 36.76 8.34
N HIS A 338 0.38 37.24 8.41
CA HIS A 338 1.19 37.38 9.62
C HIS A 338 1.57 38.85 9.81
N PHE A 339 1.48 39.32 11.05
CA PHE A 339 1.90 40.63 11.47
C PHE A 339 2.83 40.55 12.68
N SER A 340 3.95 41.25 12.64
CA SER A 340 4.88 41.39 13.75
C SER A 340 5.09 42.86 14.13
N ARG A 341 5.07 43.12 15.44
CA ARG A 341 5.39 44.42 16.03
C ARG A 341 6.39 44.27 17.16
N HIS A 342 7.22 45.29 17.32
CA HIS A 342 8.17 45.42 18.42
C HIS A 342 8.05 46.81 19.05
N ASN A 343 7.82 46.88 20.35
CA ASN A 343 7.56 48.14 21.08
C ASN A 343 6.51 49.04 20.40
N GLY A 344 5.43 48.44 19.88
CA GLY A 344 4.32 49.15 19.22
C GLY A 344 4.55 49.54 17.75
N SER A 345 5.75 49.37 17.22
CA SER A 345 6.10 49.64 15.82
C SER A 345 6.13 48.34 15.01
N ALA A 346 5.77 48.40 13.71
CA ALA A 346 5.91 47.25 12.83
C ALA A 346 7.39 46.85 12.71
N TYR A 347 7.66 45.54 12.69
CA TYR A 347 9.02 45.01 12.77
C TYR A 347 9.15 43.74 11.94
N ASP A 348 10.18 43.68 11.10
CA ASP A 348 10.57 42.48 10.37
C ASP A 348 11.28 41.52 11.32
N ASN A 349 10.64 40.40 11.65
CA ASN A 349 11.21 39.44 12.59
C ASN A 349 12.25 38.56 11.88
N PRO A 350 13.51 38.53 12.34
CA PRO A 350 14.56 37.71 11.73
C PRO A 350 14.37 36.20 11.93
N ASP A 351 13.49 35.78 12.85
CA ASP A 351 13.20 34.38 13.14
C ASP A 351 11.72 34.24 13.51
N ALA A 352 10.89 33.98 12.51
CA ALA A 352 9.45 33.81 12.66
C ALA A 352 9.01 32.41 12.24
N ALA A 353 8.01 31.89 12.95
CA ALA A 353 7.40 30.61 12.65
C ALA A 353 5.88 30.67 12.76
N ILE A 354 5.20 29.84 11.97
CA ILE A 354 3.75 29.71 11.98
C ILE A 354 3.34 28.26 11.77
N ILE A 355 2.26 27.87 12.43
CA ILE A 355 1.59 26.59 12.25
C ILE A 355 0.08 26.83 12.09
N VAL A 356 -0.50 26.16 11.10
CA VAL A 356 -1.92 26.28 10.72
C VAL A 356 -2.61 24.96 11.06
N PHE A 357 -3.75 25.04 11.75
CA PHE A 357 -4.58 23.92 12.18
C PHE A 357 -5.99 24.05 11.60
N GLY A 358 -6.58 22.93 11.17
CA GLY A 358 -7.79 22.96 10.35
C GLY A 358 -7.48 23.46 8.92
N ASN A 359 -8.30 23.23 7.89
CA ASN A 359 -9.45 22.33 7.81
C ASN A 359 -9.03 20.87 7.86
#